data_AF-A0A7Y2Y088-F1
#
_entry.id   AF-A0A7Y2Y088-F1
#
_cell.length_a   1.000
_cell.length_b   1.000
_cell.length_c   1.000
_cell.angle_alpha   90.00
_cell.angle_beta   90.00
_cell.angle_gamma   90.00
#
_symmetry.space_group_name_H-M   'P 1'
#
loop_
_entity.id
_entity.type
_entity.pdbx_description
1 polymer ?
#
loop_
_entity_poly.entity_id
_entity_poly.type
_entity_poly.pdbx_seq_one_letter_code
_entity_poly.pdbx_strand_id
1 'polypeptide(L)'
;LMTLEHLRSVVGFRGYAQRDPLNEYKNESFQLFESMLDSLRQEVTQKLAQIQPMTEEERAAMLEELRAQQAAMAAAASQNEQIAGGPTEEAAEGFVEDDPSTWGNPGRNEMCPCGSGKKFKHCHGRLA
;
A
#
# COMPACT_ATOMS: atom_id res chain seq x y z
N LEU A 1 -6.46 -13.32 -30.19
CA LEU A 1 -6.26 -12.52 -31.44
C LEU A 1 -4.92 -12.84 -32.10
N MET A 2 -3.79 -12.76 -31.38
CA MET A 2 -2.45 -13.11 -31.90
C MET A 2 -2.37 -14.51 -32.56
N THR A 3 -3.08 -15.50 -32.03
CA THR A 3 -3.12 -16.86 -32.58
C THR A 3 -3.78 -16.94 -33.96
N LEU A 4 -4.87 -16.20 -34.18
CA LEU A 4 -5.57 -16.14 -35.48
C LEU A 4 -4.78 -15.32 -36.51
N GLU A 5 -4.11 -14.25 -36.08
CA GLU A 5 -3.21 -13.48 -36.94
C GLU A 5 -2.03 -14.33 -37.40
N HIS A 6 -1.43 -15.10 -36.48
CA HIS A 6 -0.38 -16.04 -36.82
C HIS A 6 -0.89 -17.12 -37.79
N LEU A 7 -2.04 -17.73 -37.50
CA LEU A 7 -2.68 -18.72 -38.37
C LEU A 7 -2.88 -18.16 -39.80
N ARG A 8 -3.37 -16.92 -39.93
CA ARG A 8 -3.54 -16.25 -41.22
C ARG A 8 -2.21 -16.08 -41.97
N SER A 9 -1.13 -15.80 -41.25
CA SER A 9 0.20 -15.61 -41.86
C SER A 9 0.83 -16.91 -42.37
N VAL A 10 0.47 -18.06 -41.79
CA VAL A 10 1.08 -19.37 -42.12
C VAL A 10 0.20 -20.28 -42.98
N VAL A 11 -1.12 -20.11 -42.96
CA VAL A 11 -2.05 -21.02 -43.65
C VAL A 11 -1.86 -21.03 -45.17
N GLY A 12 -1.32 -19.95 -45.75
CA GLY A 12 -0.98 -19.86 -47.17
C GLY A 12 -0.01 -20.95 -47.64
N PHE A 13 0.88 -21.43 -46.76
CA PHE A 13 1.81 -22.51 -47.10
C PHE A 13 1.12 -23.86 -47.35
N ARG A 14 -0.12 -24.06 -46.88
CA ARG A 14 -0.92 -25.28 -47.16
C ARG A 14 -1.23 -25.42 -48.66
N GLY A 15 -1.24 -24.30 -49.39
CA GLY A 15 -1.43 -24.28 -50.85
C GLY A 15 -0.35 -25.05 -51.63
N TYR A 16 0.87 -25.19 -51.09
CA TYR A 16 1.92 -26.01 -51.71
C TYR A 16 1.56 -27.50 -51.75
N ALA A 17 0.68 -27.95 -50.86
CA ALA A 17 0.14 -29.31 -50.84
C ALA A 17 -1.19 -29.44 -51.61
N GLN A 18 -1.54 -28.47 -52.46
CA GLN A 18 -2.81 -28.41 -53.22
C GLN A 18 -4.07 -28.40 -52.32
N ARG A 19 -3.93 -28.04 -51.04
CA ARG A 19 -5.05 -27.83 -50.13
C ARG A 19 -5.50 -26.38 -50.20
N ASP A 20 -6.80 -26.15 -50.20
CA ASP A 20 -7.37 -24.80 -50.20
C ASP A 20 -7.08 -24.07 -48.87
N PRO A 21 -6.23 -23.03 -48.86
CA PRO A 21 -5.86 -22.32 -47.64
C PRO A 21 -7.05 -21.69 -46.91
N LEU A 22 -8.10 -21.30 -47.65
CA LEU A 22 -9.29 -20.69 -47.05
C LEU A 22 -10.06 -21.69 -46.19
N ASN A 23 -10.19 -22.93 -46.67
CA ASN A 23 -10.87 -23.99 -45.93
C ASN A 23 -10.05 -24.45 -44.72
N GLU A 24 -8.72 -24.58 -44.86
CA GLU A 24 -7.84 -24.87 -43.73
C GLU A 24 -7.94 -23.79 -42.64
N TYR A 25 -7.93 -22.51 -43.04
CA TYR A 25 -8.08 -21.40 -42.09
C TYR A 25 -9.41 -21.48 -41.34
N LYS A 26 -10.52 -21.72 -42.05
CA LYS A 26 -11.85 -21.85 -41.43
C LYS A 26 -11.89 -23.01 -40.44
N ASN A 27 -11.35 -24.17 -40.81
CA ASN A 27 -11.35 -25.35 -39.94
C ASN A 27 -10.49 -25.13 -38.68
N GLU A 28 -9.25 -24.66 -38.84
CA GLU A 28 -8.33 -24.44 -37.71
C GLU A 28 -8.81 -23.29 -36.82
N SER A 29 -9.30 -22.19 -37.40
CA SER A 29 -9.84 -21.06 -36.61
C SER A 29 -11.09 -21.44 -35.82
N PHE A 30 -11.95 -22.29 -36.38
CA PHE A 30 -13.13 -22.79 -35.67
C PHE A 30 -12.75 -23.69 -34.50
N GLN A 31 -11.78 -24.61 -34.69
CA GLN A 31 -11.26 -25.45 -33.59
C GLN A 31 -10.65 -24.61 -32.46
N LEU A 32 -9.87 -23.57 -32.80
CA LEU A 32 -9.32 -22.64 -31.80
C LEU A 32 -10.43 -21.89 -31.04
N PHE A 33 -11.50 -21.52 -31.73
CA PHE A 33 -12.64 -20.84 -31.11
C PHE A 33 -13.42 -21.78 -30.18
N GLU A 34 -13.68 -23.02 -30.58
CA GLU A 34 -14.32 -24.03 -29.72
C GLU A 34 -13.51 -24.29 -28.46
N SER A 35 -12.20 -24.51 -28.60
CA SER A 35 -11.29 -24.67 -27.46
C SER A 35 -11.32 -23.46 -26.52
N MET A 36 -11.33 -22.25 -27.06
CA MET A 36 -11.43 -21.03 -26.25
C MET A 36 -12.76 -20.96 -25.49
N LEU A 37 -13.89 -21.32 -26.12
CA LEU A 37 -15.18 -21.35 -25.45
C LEU A 37 -15.22 -22.37 -24.32
N ASP A 38 -14.59 -23.54 -24.50
CA ASP A 38 -14.54 -24.56 -23.46
C ASP A 38 -13.65 -24.13 -22.29
N SER A 39 -12.48 -23.54 -22.56
CA SER A 39 -11.65 -22.95 -21.51
C SER A 39 -12.38 -21.84 -20.75
N LEU A 40 -13.13 -20.98 -21.45
CA LEU A 40 -13.92 -19.92 -20.81
C LEU A 40 -14.98 -20.49 -19.87
N ARG A 41 -15.71 -21.53 -20.30
CA ARG A 41 -16.71 -22.20 -19.46
C ARG A 41 -16.08 -22.80 -18.21
N GLN A 42 -14.94 -23.46 -18.36
CA GLN A 42 -14.19 -24.03 -17.24
C GLN A 42 -13.74 -22.94 -16.26
N GLU A 43 -13.16 -21.85 -16.77
CA GLU A 43 -12.66 -20.76 -15.95
C GLU A 43 -13.79 -20.08 -15.16
N VAL A 44 -14.90 -19.74 -15.81
CA VAL A 44 -16.06 -19.13 -15.15
C VAL A 44 -16.59 -20.06 -14.06
N THR A 45 -16.76 -21.35 -14.36
CA THR A 45 -17.29 -22.33 -13.40
C THR A 45 -16.34 -22.49 -12.20
N GLN A 46 -15.04 -22.57 -12.47
CA GLN A 46 -14.02 -22.69 -11.42
C GLN A 46 -13.99 -21.44 -10.53
N LYS A 47 -14.04 -20.24 -11.11
CA LYS A 47 -14.07 -18.99 -10.35
C LYS A 47 -15.32 -18.90 -9.48
N LEU A 48 -16.49 -19.24 -10.02
CA LEU A 48 -17.73 -19.26 -9.23
C LEU A 48 -17.69 -20.28 -8.10
N ALA A 49 -17.13 -21.47 -8.33
CA ALA A 49 -17.00 -22.51 -7.30
C ALA A 49 -15.98 -22.16 -6.20
N GLN A 50 -15.00 -21.30 -6.51
CA GLN A 50 -13.99 -20.83 -5.54
C GLN A 50 -14.45 -19.63 -4.72
N ILE A 51 -15.56 -18.98 -5.09
CA ILE A 51 -16.09 -17.85 -4.32
C ILE A 51 -16.67 -18.38 -3.01
N GLN A 52 -15.99 -18.08 -1.91
CA GLN A 52 -16.49 -18.29 -0.57
C GLN A 52 -16.90 -16.92 0.02
N PRO A 53 -18.20 -16.58 0.04
CA PRO A 53 -18.64 -15.37 0.71
C PRO A 53 -18.42 -15.53 2.21
N MET A 54 -17.84 -14.50 2.84
CA MET A 54 -17.70 -14.47 4.30
C MET A 54 -19.10 -14.47 4.94
N THR A 55 -19.25 -15.21 6.03
CA THR A 55 -20.45 -15.13 6.85
C THR A 55 -20.58 -13.75 7.51
N GLU A 56 -21.78 -13.37 7.92
CA GLU A 56 -22.02 -12.09 8.58
C GLU A 56 -21.27 -12.00 9.93
N GLU A 57 -21.16 -13.12 10.63
CA GLU A 57 -20.40 -13.24 11.88
C GLU A 57 -18.88 -13.07 11.66
N GLU A 58 -18.30 -13.74 10.65
CA GLU A 58 -16.89 -13.57 10.29
C GLU A 58 -16.56 -12.13 9.87
N ARG A 59 -17.48 -11.48 9.15
CA ARG A 59 -17.35 -10.09 8.74
C ARG A 59 -17.39 -9.14 9.95
N ALA A 60 -18.28 -9.39 10.90
CA ALA A 60 -18.39 -8.60 12.13
C ALA A 60 -17.14 -8.75 13.01
N ALA A 61 -16.64 -9.98 13.18
CA ALA A 61 -15.42 -10.27 13.93
C ALA A 61 -14.19 -9.55 13.31
N MET A 62 -14.04 -9.60 11.98
CA MET A 62 -12.97 -8.90 11.27
C MET A 62 -13.03 -7.37 11.46
N LEU A 63 -14.23 -6.79 11.41
CA LEU A 63 -14.43 -5.35 11.65
C LEU A 63 -14.08 -4.93 13.08
N GLU A 64 -14.42 -5.77 14.05
CA GLU A 64 -14.11 -5.51 15.46
C GLU A 64 -12.61 -5.61 15.73
N GLU A 65 -11.94 -6.62 15.16
CA GLU A 65 -10.49 -6.74 15.24
C GLU A 65 -9.77 -5.53 14.62
N LEU A 66 -10.26 -5.03 13.48
CA LEU A 66 -9.73 -3.83 12.85
C LEU A 66 -9.87 -2.58 13.73
N ARG A 67 -11.03 -2.40 14.39
CA ARG A 67 -11.24 -1.30 15.34
C ARG A 67 -10.31 -1.42 16.54
N ALA A 68 -10.15 -2.63 17.09
CA ALA A 68 -9.27 -2.86 18.23
C ALA A 68 -7.81 -2.53 17.88
N GLN A 69 -7.33 -2.93 16.70
CA GLN A 69 -5.99 -2.57 16.21
C GLN A 69 -5.84 -1.05 16.05
N GLN A 70 -6.83 -0.37 15.47
CA GLN A 70 -6.82 1.09 15.33
C GLN A 70 -6.79 1.81 16.69
N ALA A 71 -7.59 1.34 17.66
CA ALA A 71 -7.60 1.88 19.01
C ALA A 71 -6.26 1.66 19.72
N ALA A 72 -5.65 0.48 19.56
CA ALA A 72 -4.32 0.19 20.12
C ALA A 72 -3.23 1.08 19.50
N MET A 73 -3.26 1.30 18.18
CA MET A 73 -2.34 2.23 17.51
C MET A 73 -2.55 3.68 17.95
N ALA A 74 -3.80 4.11 18.12
CA ALA A 74 -4.11 5.45 18.62
C ALA A 74 -3.66 5.64 20.08
N ALA A 75 -3.82 4.62 20.93
CA ALA A 75 -3.33 4.63 22.29
C ALA A 75 -1.79 4.63 22.36
N ALA A 76 -1.12 3.88 21.49
CA ALA A 76 0.34 3.93 21.38
C ALA A 76 0.85 5.29 20.88
N ALA A 77 0.13 5.93 19.94
CA ALA A 77 0.44 7.26 19.46
C ALA A 77 0.27 8.33 20.56
N SER A 78 -0.81 8.27 21.34
CA SER A 78 -1.06 9.22 22.44
C SER A 78 -0.10 9.03 23.61
N GLN A 79 0.32 7.79 23.92
CA GLN A 79 1.40 7.54 24.89
C GLN A 79 2.74 8.13 24.43
N ASN A 80 3.03 8.09 23.12
CA ASN A 80 4.25 8.66 22.57
C ASN A 80 4.21 10.21 22.57
N GLU A 81 3.03 10.82 22.43
CA GLU A 81 2.83 12.27 22.65
C GLU A 81 2.99 12.67 24.13
N GLN A 82 2.55 11.84 25.08
CA GLN A 82 2.73 12.08 26.52
C GLN A 82 4.20 11.97 26.98
N ILE A 83 5.02 11.18 26.29
CA ILE A 83 6.48 11.09 26.57
C ILE A 83 7.24 12.27 25.91
N ALA A 84 6.67 12.90 24.86
CA ALA A 84 7.24 14.07 24.22
C ALA A 84 6.87 15.41 24.90
N GLY A 85 5.83 15.41 25.76
CA GLY A 85 5.47 16.52 26.64
C GLY A 85 6.05 16.34 28.03
N GLY A 86 7.36 16.60 28.19
CA GLY A 86 7.98 16.68 29.53
C GLY A 86 7.36 17.79 30.38
N PRO A 87 7.50 17.72 31.72
CA PRO A 87 6.94 18.73 32.62
C PRO A 87 7.42 20.11 32.20
N THR A 88 6.49 21.08 32.13
CA THR A 88 6.82 22.49 31.99
C THR A 88 7.47 22.95 33.28
N GLU A 89 8.78 22.76 33.39
CA GLU A 89 9.59 23.40 34.42
C GLU A 89 9.72 24.88 34.09
N GLU A 90 9.55 25.70 35.12
CA GLU A 90 9.69 27.16 35.07
C GLU A 90 11.05 27.55 34.45
N ALA A 91 11.07 28.64 33.68
CA ALA A 91 12.28 29.14 33.05
C ALA A 91 13.37 29.38 34.11
N ALA A 92 14.62 29.04 33.78
CA ALA A 92 15.75 29.20 34.71
C ALA A 92 15.85 30.66 35.21
N GLU A 93 16.13 30.86 36.50
CA GLU A 93 16.25 32.19 37.11
C GLU A 93 17.26 33.05 36.33
N GLY A 94 16.79 34.15 35.74
CA GLY A 94 17.61 35.08 34.95
C GLY A 94 17.63 34.82 33.43
N PHE A 95 16.80 33.90 32.92
CA PHE A 95 16.68 33.64 31.48
C PHE A 95 16.00 34.82 30.75
N VAL A 96 16.69 35.38 29.74
CA VAL A 96 16.15 36.39 28.83
C VAL A 96 16.13 35.81 27.41
N GLU A 97 14.94 35.77 26.80
CA GLU A 97 14.74 35.16 25.48
C GLU A 97 15.59 35.82 24.38
N ASP A 98 15.80 37.13 24.46
CA ASP A 98 16.55 37.90 23.46
C ASP A 98 18.07 37.98 23.71
N ASP A 99 18.58 37.42 24.82
CA ASP A 99 20.01 37.46 25.16
C ASP A 99 20.62 36.06 25.26
N PRO A 100 21.35 35.60 24.21
CA PRO A 100 22.01 34.30 24.19
C PRO A 100 23.03 34.07 25.31
N SER A 101 23.55 35.13 25.93
CA SER A 101 24.49 35.00 27.05
C SER A 101 23.82 34.48 28.32
N THR A 102 22.50 34.68 28.46
CA THR A 102 21.69 34.24 29.60
C THR A 102 21.23 32.78 29.48
N TRP A 103 21.44 32.13 28.34
CA TRP A 103 20.95 30.78 28.07
C TRP A 103 21.82 29.68 28.70
N GLY A 104 23.03 30.00 29.18
CA GLY A 104 23.90 29.07 29.89
C GLY A 104 24.24 27.80 29.10
N ASN A 105 25.04 27.92 28.04
CA ASN A 105 25.57 26.85 27.17
C ASN A 105 24.96 25.42 27.34
N PRO A 106 23.66 25.23 27.03
CA PRO A 106 23.00 23.95 27.26
C PRO A 106 23.37 22.97 26.15
N GLY A 107 23.53 21.69 26.51
CA GLY A 107 23.81 20.63 25.54
C GLY A 107 22.71 20.49 24.49
N ARG A 108 23.06 20.14 23.24
CA ARG A 108 22.11 20.10 22.11
C ARG A 108 20.84 19.26 22.36
N ASN A 109 20.91 18.23 23.19
CA ASN A 109 19.79 17.34 23.53
C ASN A 109 19.18 17.62 24.91
N GLU A 110 19.73 18.56 25.70
CA GLU A 110 19.21 18.95 27.01
C GLU A 110 17.91 19.74 26.88
N MET A 111 17.16 19.84 27.98
CA MET A 111 15.94 20.66 28.04
C MET A 111 16.30 22.13 27.82
N CYS A 112 15.47 22.84 27.05
CA CYS A 112 15.73 24.23 26.75
C CYS A 112 15.50 25.09 28.01
N PRO A 113 16.44 25.99 28.36
CA PRO A 113 16.38 26.82 29.58
C PRO A 113 15.20 27.80 29.64
N CYS A 114 14.50 27.99 28.51
CA CYS A 114 13.30 28.83 28.40
C CYS A 114 12.03 28.22 29.04
N GLY A 115 12.10 27.01 29.62
CA GLY A 115 10.95 26.34 30.23
C GLY A 115 9.93 25.77 29.25
N SER A 116 10.22 25.75 27.94
CA SER A 116 9.29 25.26 26.91
C SER A 116 9.04 23.75 26.93
N GLY A 117 9.72 22.99 27.80
CA GLY A 117 9.67 21.52 27.84
C GLY A 117 10.29 20.82 26.61
N LYS A 118 10.78 21.57 25.62
CA LYS A 118 11.39 21.04 24.39
C LYS A 118 12.91 20.91 24.54
N LYS A 119 13.53 19.97 23.82
CA LYS A 119 14.99 19.86 23.73
C LYS A 119 15.57 21.11 23.06
N PHE A 120 16.77 21.55 23.47
CA PHE A 120 17.41 22.78 22.98
C PHE A 120 17.48 22.83 21.44
N LYS A 121 17.87 21.74 20.76
CA LYS A 121 17.88 21.65 19.28
C LYS A 121 16.54 21.84 18.57
N HIS A 122 15.43 21.68 19.30
CA HIS A 122 14.06 21.82 18.77
C HIS A 122 13.39 23.13 19.24
N CYS A 123 14.14 24.01 19.90
CA CYS A 123 13.71 25.31 20.38
C CYS A 123 14.75 26.37 19.97
N HIS A 124 15.40 27.06 20.90
CA HIS A 124 16.37 28.13 20.65
C HIS A 124 17.67 27.68 19.95
N GLY A 125 18.01 26.39 20.01
CA GLY A 125 19.15 25.79 19.30
C GLY A 125 18.82 25.26 17.90
N ARG A 126 17.68 25.67 17.31
CA ARG A 126 17.29 25.27 15.96
C ARG A 126 18.15 26.01 14.93
N LEU A 127 19.11 25.31 14.35
CA LEU A 127 19.83 25.82 13.17
C LEU A 127 18.83 25.88 12.01
N ALA A 128 18.71 27.07 11.40
CA ALA A 128 17.92 27.29 10.19
C ALA A 128 18.51 26.54 8.99
#